data_AF-A0A8S9FWL3-F1
#
_entry.id   AF-A0A8S9FWL3-F1
#
_cell.length_a   1.000
_cell.length_b   1.000
_cell.length_c   1.000
_cell.angle_alpha   90.00
_cell.angle_beta   90.00
_cell.angle_gamma   90.00
#
_symmetry.space_group_name_H-M   'P 1'
#
loop_
_entity.id
_entity.type
_entity.pdbx_description
1 polymer ?
#
loop_
_entity_poly.entity_id
_entity_poly.type
_entity_poly.pdbx_seq_one_letter_code
_entity_poly.pdbx_strand_id
1 'polypeptide(L)'
;MASLQSSGMLTKEQMVYLFDRFDYLTSQSDVKKRISDAVEDKQEAVAVTTAIQEEIFLEMGIDPGFGIGCLGKLNSAFENDKELMIGFYKFLA
;
A
#
# COMPACT_ATOMS: atom_id res chain seq x y z
N MET A 1 2.90 0.62 -24.14
CA MET A 1 2.71 0.07 -22.78
C MET A 1 3.64 0.82 -21.87
N ALA A 2 3.12 1.51 -20.86
CA ALA A 2 3.98 2.17 -19.87
C ALA A 2 4.74 1.08 -19.11
N SER A 3 6.06 1.16 -19.10
CA SER A 3 6.91 0.28 -18.30
C SER A 3 6.67 0.60 -16.82
N LEU A 4 6.23 -0.40 -16.06
CA LEU A 4 6.01 -0.23 -14.62
C LEU A 4 7.32 0.12 -13.93
N GLN A 5 7.27 1.01 -12.94
CA GLN A 5 8.42 1.29 -12.10
C GLN A 5 8.75 0.04 -11.27
N SER A 6 9.93 -0.54 -11.53
CA SER A 6 10.39 -1.78 -10.88
C SER A 6 11.80 -1.65 -10.29
N SER A 7 12.33 -0.42 -10.16
CA SER A 7 13.69 -0.15 -9.67
C SER A 7 13.78 1.17 -8.91
N GLY A 8 14.76 1.30 -8.02
CA GLY A 8 14.97 2.50 -7.20
C GLY A 8 14.21 2.43 -5.88
N MET A 9 13.58 3.53 -5.49
CA MET A 9 12.71 3.65 -4.33
C MET A 9 11.44 4.40 -4.71
N LEU A 10 10.34 4.16 -3.98
CA LEU A 10 9.14 4.99 -4.08
C LEU A 10 9.47 6.43 -3.65
N THR A 11 8.93 7.40 -4.38
CA THR A 11 9.02 8.82 -4.04
C THR A 11 8.05 9.16 -2.90
N LYS A 12 8.29 10.29 -2.23
CA LYS A 12 7.42 10.79 -1.17
C LYS A 12 5.97 10.94 -1.64
N GLU A 13 5.77 11.46 -2.86
CA GLU A 13 4.43 11.66 -3.44
C GLU A 13 3.72 10.32 -3.67
N GLN A 14 4.41 9.32 -4.19
CA GLN A 14 3.85 7.96 -4.37
C GLN A 14 3.47 7.32 -3.04
N MET A 15 4.27 7.53 -1.98
CA MET A 15 3.96 7.02 -0.64
C MET A 15 2.75 7.72 -0.03
N VAL A 16 2.69 9.05 -0.10
CA VAL A 16 1.53 9.82 0.39
C VAL A 16 0.27 9.41 -0.36
N TYR A 17 0.35 9.23 -1.69
CA TYR A 17 -0.76 8.73 -2.48
C TYR A 17 -1.21 7.34 -2.05
N LEU A 18 -0.27 6.41 -1.82
CA LEU A 18 -0.59 5.08 -1.33
C LEU A 18 -1.37 5.14 0.00
N PHE A 19 -0.92 5.97 0.95
CA PHE A 19 -1.57 6.11 2.25
C PHE A 19 -3.00 6.66 2.13
N ASP A 20 -3.17 7.76 1.40
CA ASP A 20 -4.47 8.41 1.20
C ASP A 20 -5.44 7.49 0.44
N ARG A 21 -4.96 6.85 -0.62
CA ARG A 21 -5.76 5.93 -1.44
C ARG A 21 -6.16 4.68 -0.66
N PHE A 22 -5.23 4.13 0.13
CA PHE A 22 -5.50 2.96 0.97
C PHE A 22 -6.48 3.29 2.10
N ASP A 23 -6.33 4.42 2.78
CA ASP A 23 -7.27 4.89 3.81
C ASP A 23 -8.67 5.12 3.20
N TYR A 24 -8.73 5.78 2.04
CA TYR A 24 -9.98 5.98 1.32
C TYR A 24 -10.65 4.65 0.95
N LEU A 25 -9.90 3.71 0.38
CA LEU A 25 -10.43 2.40 -0.02
C LEU A 25 -10.89 1.60 1.20
N THR A 26 -10.08 1.49 2.26
CA THR A 26 -10.44 0.75 3.48
C THR A 26 -11.57 1.41 4.28
N SER A 27 -11.77 2.72 4.13
CA SER A 27 -12.92 3.44 4.66
C SER A 27 -14.23 3.06 3.96
N GLN A 28 -14.17 2.68 2.67
CA GLN A 28 -15.34 2.27 1.91
C GLN A 28 -15.97 0.98 2.43
N SER A 29 -17.30 0.97 2.47
CA SER A 29 -18.10 -0.20 2.85
C SER A 29 -17.85 -1.42 1.97
N ASP A 30 -17.51 -1.21 0.69
CA ASP A 30 -17.21 -2.29 -0.26
C ASP A 30 -15.93 -3.04 0.10
N VAL A 31 -14.90 -2.33 0.57
CA VAL A 31 -13.65 -2.98 1.02
C VAL A 31 -13.84 -3.66 2.35
N LYS A 32 -14.60 -3.05 3.28
CA LYS A 32 -14.99 -3.72 4.53
C LYS A 32 -15.74 -5.02 4.27
N LYS A 33 -16.64 -5.03 3.28
CA LYS A 33 -17.30 -6.26 2.82
C LYS A 33 -16.31 -7.25 2.22
N ARG A 34 -15.42 -6.83 1.29
CA ARG A 34 -14.37 -7.71 0.73
C ARG A 34 -13.49 -8.32 1.83
N ILE A 35 -13.14 -7.56 2.87
CA ILE A 35 -12.39 -8.07 4.03
C ILE A 35 -13.22 -9.05 4.84
N SER A 36 -14.48 -8.72 5.16
CA SER A 36 -15.37 -9.62 5.90
C SER A 36 -15.66 -10.93 5.14
N ASP A 37 -15.98 -10.87 3.86
CA ASP A 37 -16.18 -12.03 2.98
C ASP A 37 -14.90 -12.88 2.91
N ALA A 38 -13.74 -12.26 2.71
CA ALA A 38 -12.47 -12.99 2.63
C ALA A 38 -12.09 -13.66 3.96
N VAL A 39 -12.33 -13.00 5.11
CA VAL A 39 -12.12 -13.59 6.44
C VAL A 39 -13.10 -14.74 6.68
N GLU A 40 -14.34 -14.63 6.21
CA GLU A 40 -15.32 -15.72 6.23
C GLU A 40 -14.88 -16.92 5.37
N ASP A 41 -14.24 -16.65 4.22
CA ASP A 41 -13.60 -17.63 3.33
C ASP A 41 -12.25 -18.17 3.86
N LYS A 42 -11.88 -17.86 5.12
CA LYS A 42 -10.60 -18.21 5.78
C LYS A 42 -9.36 -17.63 5.11
N GLN A 43 -9.51 -16.61 4.28
CA GLN A 43 -8.37 -15.85 3.80
C GLN A 43 -7.86 -14.95 4.93
N GLU A 44 -6.55 -14.81 5.02
CA GLU A 44 -5.96 -13.90 5.98
C GLU A 44 -6.35 -12.46 5.60
N ALA A 45 -6.79 -11.67 6.58
CA ALA A 45 -7.10 -10.25 6.36
C ALA A 45 -5.91 -9.50 5.71
N VAL A 46 -4.69 -9.98 5.96
CA VAL A 46 -3.46 -9.47 5.35
C VAL A 46 -3.41 -9.69 3.83
N ALA A 47 -4.03 -10.75 3.30
CA ALA A 47 -4.07 -11.01 1.86
C ALA A 47 -4.97 -9.99 1.16
N VAL A 48 -6.07 -9.60 1.80
CA VAL A 48 -6.99 -8.59 1.26
C VAL A 48 -6.34 -7.21 1.26
N THR A 49 -5.68 -6.82 2.34
CA THR A 49 -4.96 -5.54 2.40
C THR A 49 -3.77 -5.52 1.43
N THR A 50 -3.06 -6.64 1.26
CA THR A 50 -2.01 -6.77 0.25
C THR A 50 -2.58 -6.56 -1.15
N ALA A 51 -3.67 -7.23 -1.51
CA ALA A 51 -4.30 -7.05 -2.83
C ALA A 51 -4.69 -5.58 -3.10
N ILE A 52 -5.16 -4.85 -2.08
CA ILE A 52 -5.46 -3.41 -2.21
C ILE A 52 -4.17 -2.61 -2.45
N GLN A 53 -3.09 -2.90 -1.73
CA GLN A 53 -1.80 -2.25 -1.98
C GLN A 53 -1.31 -2.50 -3.41
N GLU A 54 -1.44 -3.74 -3.91
CA GLU A 54 -1.10 -4.11 -5.28
C GLU A 54 -1.95 -3.38 -6.32
N GLU A 55 -3.27 -3.27 -6.11
CA GLU A 55 -4.19 -2.49 -6.94
C GLU A 55 -3.75 -1.01 -7.03
N ILE A 56 -3.39 -0.40 -5.90
CA ILE A 56 -2.92 1.00 -5.84
C ILE A 56 -1.55 1.16 -6.53
N PHE A 57 -0.63 0.21 -6.36
CA PHE A 57 0.65 0.24 -7.07
C PHE A 57 0.47 0.18 -8.59
N LEU A 58 -0.40 -0.71 -9.08
CA LEU A 58 -0.72 -0.79 -10.50
C LEU A 58 -1.35 0.49 -11.03
N GLU A 59 -2.24 1.13 -10.26
CA GLU A 59 -2.84 2.44 -10.60
C GLU A 59 -1.77 3.52 -10.78
N MET A 60 -0.73 3.51 -9.94
CA MET A 60 0.41 4.43 -10.04
C MET A 60 1.45 4.04 -11.11
N GLY A 61 1.28 2.90 -11.79
CA GLY A 61 2.27 2.38 -12.74
C GLY A 61 3.52 1.82 -12.05
N ILE A 62 3.39 1.29 -10.84
CA ILE A 62 4.43 0.64 -10.06
C ILE A 62 4.23 -0.87 -10.10
N ASP A 63 5.33 -1.62 -10.21
CA ASP A 63 5.29 -3.07 -10.05
C ASP A 63 4.95 -3.43 -8.59
N PRO A 64 3.89 -4.21 -8.33
CA PRO A 64 3.45 -4.47 -6.96
C PRO A 64 4.49 -5.15 -6.08
N GLY A 65 5.26 -6.10 -6.63
CA GLY A 65 6.34 -6.77 -5.92
C GLY A 65 7.45 -5.80 -5.53
N PHE A 66 7.81 -4.90 -6.44
CA PHE A 66 8.72 -3.80 -6.15
C PHE A 66 8.16 -2.82 -5.11
N GLY A 67 6.90 -2.41 -5.22
CA GLY A 67 6.23 -1.48 -4.31
C GLY A 67 6.21 -2.01 -2.87
N ILE A 68 5.78 -3.26 -2.68
CA ILE A 68 5.80 -3.95 -1.39
C ILE A 68 7.24 -4.05 -0.84
N GLY A 69 8.20 -4.42 -1.70
CA GLY A 69 9.61 -4.45 -1.34
C GLY A 69 10.15 -3.08 -0.90
N CYS A 70 9.64 -1.99 -1.46
CA CYS A 70 9.97 -0.63 -1.04
C CYS A 70 9.39 -0.30 0.34
N LEU A 71 8.16 -0.72 0.65
CA LEU A 71 7.56 -0.50 1.97
C LEU A 71 8.41 -1.13 3.09
N GLY A 72 8.96 -2.33 2.86
CA GLY A 72 9.88 -2.97 3.81
C GLY A 72 11.20 -2.21 4.02
N LYS A 73 11.62 -1.40 3.04
CA LYS A 73 12.85 -0.58 3.09
C LYS A 73 12.57 0.88 3.47
N LEU A 74 11.29 1.27 3.57
CA LEU A 74 10.86 2.64 3.79
C LEU A 74 11.42 3.20 5.09
N ASN A 75 11.40 2.39 6.15
CA ASN A 75 11.92 2.78 7.46
C ASN A 75 13.40 3.19 7.37
N SER A 76 14.23 2.51 6.59
CA SER A 76 15.65 2.86 6.42
C SER A 76 15.89 3.98 5.39
N ALA A 77 15.01 4.13 4.40
CA ALA A 77 15.15 5.14 3.35
C ALA A 77 14.64 6.53 3.78
N PHE A 78 13.64 6.57 4.67
CA PHE A 78 12.93 7.78 5.09
C PHE A 78 12.87 7.96 6.61
N GLU A 79 13.77 7.34 7.39
CA GLU A 79 13.83 7.52 8.86
C GLU A 79 13.86 8.98 9.30
N ASN A 80 14.47 9.86 8.48
CA ASN A 80 14.59 11.28 8.76
C ASN A 80 13.30 12.07 8.46
N ASP A 81 12.36 11.53 7.67
CA ASP A 81 11.11 12.18 7.31
C ASP A 81 9.98 11.73 8.24
N LYS A 82 9.91 12.39 9.40
CA LYS A 82 8.96 12.05 10.47
C LYS A 82 7.50 12.08 10.03
N GLU A 83 7.12 13.04 9.17
CA GLU A 83 5.74 13.14 8.68
C GLU A 83 5.37 11.92 7.85
N LEU A 84 6.28 11.50 6.97
CA LEU A 84 6.10 10.31 6.15
C LEU A 84 6.04 9.05 7.01
N MET A 85 6.92 8.94 8.00
CA MET A 85 6.95 7.81 8.94
C MET A 85 5.67 7.72 9.75
N ILE A 86 5.10 8.85 10.22
CA ILE A 86 3.80 8.86 10.91
C ILE A 86 2.69 8.33 10.00
N GLY A 87 2.66 8.75 8.73
CA GLY A 87 1.73 8.24 7.73
C GLY A 87 1.90 6.73 7.52
N PHE A 88 3.14 6.27 7.40
CA PHE A 88 3.47 4.86 7.22
C PHE A 88 3.04 3.99 8.41
N TYR A 89 3.27 4.44 9.64
CA TYR A 89 2.82 3.70 10.83
C TYR A 89 1.31 3.66 10.94
N LYS A 90 0.59 4.73 10.58
CA LYS A 90 -0.88 4.71 10.50
C LYS A 90 -1.39 3.76 9.43
N PHE A 91 -0.67 3.67 8.32
CA PHE A 91 -0.99 2.73 7.23
C PHE A 91 -0.77 1.26 7.61
N LEU A 92 0.19 0.98 8.52
CA LEU A 92 0.44 -0.37 9.04
C LEU A 92 -0.43 -0.76 10.25
N ALA A 93 -1.04 0.22 10.92
CA ALA A 93 -1.82 0.04 12.16
C ALA A 93 -3.27 -0.33 11.88
#